data_AF-A0A948HPU3-F1
#
_entry.id   AF-A0A948HPU3-F1
#
_cell.length_a   1.000
_cell.length_b   1.000
_cell.length_c   1.000
_cell.angle_alpha   90.00
_cell.angle_beta   90.00
_cell.angle_gamma   90.00
#
_symmetry.space_group_name_H-M   'P 1'
#
loop_
_entity.id
_entity.type
_entity.pdbx_description
1 polymer ?
#
loop_
_entity_poly.entity_id
_entity_poly.type
_entity_poly.pdbx_seq_one_letter_code
_entity_poly.pdbx_strand_id
1 'polypeptide(L)'
;MSKEGGLVYIQVYIADTLAHVWKTGEPLETFGARVMLWLLSGEEDPVGTLPDDVGLWAQWLKIDADAMRVHYDRITRGWRRDENGRWIVRRVVEQGETMAAASERGRKAANARYRKKKGGACRRTANAMRTQCPPSPSPTPSPTPAPALIQAPQPPTQSADMVTSGQELWDEIQTFWKAYPRKEGHQAFVRAWARLRPPLPECLAALDWQRHTRQWTKNGGEFIPKPVTYIENGCWKDQPIESEVQINEPVGYAGMREVFKDLKGEEQDG
;
A
#
# COMPACT_ATOMS: atom_id res chain seq x y z
N MET A 1 18.02 -8.52 16.87
CA MET A 1 16.55 -8.31 16.84
C MET A 1 16.31 -6.90 16.34
N SER A 2 16.35 -6.72 15.02
CA SER A 2 16.01 -5.44 14.40
C SER A 2 14.49 -5.27 14.52
N LYS A 3 14.05 -4.33 15.36
CA LYS A 3 12.67 -3.88 15.36
C LYS A 3 12.49 -3.13 14.05
N GLU A 4 11.92 -3.77 13.04
CA GLU A 4 11.38 -3.04 11.90
C GLU A 4 10.29 -2.12 12.46
N GLY A 5 10.66 -0.86 12.65
CA GLY A 5 9.75 0.20 13.07
C GLY A 5 8.68 0.31 12.02
N GLY A 6 7.49 -0.23 12.33
CA GLY A 6 6.33 -0.06 11.49
C GLY A 6 6.11 1.43 11.29
N LEU A 7 6.18 1.89 10.04
CA LEU A 7 5.91 3.27 9.66
C LEU A 7 4.62 3.71 10.37
N VAL A 8 4.77 4.57 11.37
CA VAL A 8 3.66 5.19 12.05
C VAL A 8 3.02 6.11 11.01
N TYR A 9 1.81 5.76 10.58
CA TYR A 9 1.04 6.57 9.65
C TYR A 9 0.59 7.84 10.39
N ILE A 10 1.41 8.89 10.31
CA ILE A 10 1.10 10.20 10.84
C ILE A 10 0.09 10.84 9.88
N GLN A 11 -1.17 10.96 10.29
CA GLN A 11 -2.16 11.71 9.52
C GLN A 11 -1.85 13.21 9.62
N VAL A 12 -1.14 13.72 8.62
CA VAL A 12 -0.94 15.15 8.43
C VAL A 12 -2.21 15.76 7.85
N TYR A 13 -3.03 16.41 8.69
CA TYR A 13 -4.16 17.18 8.18
C TYR A 13 -3.66 18.51 7.62
N ILE A 14 -3.43 18.53 6.31
CA ILE A 14 -2.86 19.67 5.58
C ILE A 14 -3.68 20.95 5.80
N ALA A 15 -5.00 20.85 5.97
CA ALA A 15 -5.84 22.02 6.20
C ALA A 15 -5.63 22.65 7.59
N ASP A 16 -5.36 21.87 8.63
CA ASP A 16 -5.02 22.41 9.96
C ASP A 16 -3.66 23.11 9.94
N THR A 17 -2.70 22.52 9.22
CA THR A 17 -1.32 23.04 9.16
C THR A 17 -1.25 24.32 8.32
N LEU A 18 -1.93 24.36 7.18
CA LEU A 18 -1.99 25.54 6.31
C LEU A 18 -2.85 26.68 6.90
N ALA A 19 -3.96 26.35 7.57
CA ALA A 19 -4.79 27.37 8.21
C ALA A 19 -4.05 28.09 9.35
N HIS A 20 -3.11 27.43 10.00
CA HIS A 20 -2.31 28.05 11.06
C HIS A 20 -1.31 29.09 10.51
N VAL A 21 -0.64 28.82 9.37
CA VAL A 21 0.28 29.75 8.71
C VAL A 21 -0.40 31.06 8.34
N TRP A 22 -1.58 30.96 7.73
CA TRP A 22 -2.37 32.13 7.32
C TRP A 22 -2.87 32.96 8.50
N LYS A 23 -3.04 32.35 9.68
CA LYS A 23 -3.50 33.05 10.89
C LYS A 23 -2.36 33.71 11.67
N THR A 24 -1.17 33.13 11.67
CA THR A 24 -0.03 33.64 12.47
C THR A 24 0.89 34.56 11.70
N GLY A 25 0.83 34.56 10.35
CA GLY A 25 1.72 35.39 9.52
C GLY A 25 3.19 35.01 9.69
N GLU A 26 3.47 33.76 10.07
CA GLU A 26 4.83 33.28 10.27
C GLU A 26 5.59 33.21 8.94
N PRO A 27 6.92 33.49 8.93
CA PRO A 27 7.75 33.26 7.77
C PRO A 27 7.65 31.81 7.31
N LEU A 28 7.61 31.60 5.99
CA LEU A 28 7.50 30.27 5.41
C LEU A 28 8.67 29.35 5.83
N GLU A 29 9.87 29.92 6.05
CA GLU A 29 11.03 29.15 6.51
C GLU A 29 10.81 28.58 7.92
N THR A 30 10.21 29.38 8.82
CA THR A 30 9.89 28.94 10.19
C THR A 30 8.85 27.83 10.17
N PHE A 31 7.83 27.97 9.33
CA PHE A 31 6.80 26.95 9.17
C PHE A 31 7.37 25.66 8.57
N GLY A 32 8.15 25.76 7.49
CA GLY A 32 8.79 24.63 6.84
C GLY A 32 9.70 23.85 7.78
N ALA A 33 10.56 24.55 8.52
CA ALA A 33 11.42 23.94 9.53
C ALA A 33 10.61 23.19 10.61
N ARG A 34 9.52 23.79 11.11
CA ARG A 34 8.64 23.14 12.09
C ARG A 34 7.97 21.89 11.56
N VAL A 35 7.47 21.90 10.33
CA VAL A 35 6.85 20.72 9.69
C VAL A 35 7.89 19.62 9.47
N MET A 36 9.08 19.97 9.01
CA MET A 36 10.15 18.99 8.76
C MET A 36 10.63 18.34 10.06
N LEU A 37 10.89 19.12 11.11
CA LEU A 37 11.24 18.57 12.41
C LEU A 37 10.11 17.71 13.00
N TRP A 38 8.87 18.08 12.74
CA TRP A 38 7.73 17.26 13.14
C TRP A 38 7.72 15.90 12.43
N LEU A 39 8.01 15.85 11.12
CA LEU A 39 8.13 14.59 10.38
C LEU A 39 9.29 13.75 10.91
N LEU A 40 10.46 14.37 11.15
CA LEU A 40 11.64 13.70 11.71
C LEU A 40 11.37 13.12 13.10
N SER A 41 10.57 13.80 13.94
CA SER A 41 10.20 13.29 15.26
C SER A 41 9.44 11.95 15.22
N GLY A 42 8.81 11.62 14.09
CA GLY A 42 8.12 10.35 13.89
C GLY A 42 9.04 9.14 13.81
N GLU A 43 10.33 9.34 13.54
CA GLU A 43 11.33 8.27 13.41
C GLU A 43 12.06 7.96 14.73
N GLU A 44 12.00 8.87 15.70
CA GLU A 44 12.69 8.75 16.99
C GLU A 44 11.97 7.80 17.97
N ASP A 45 12.71 7.22 18.91
CA ASP A 45 12.18 6.37 19.99
C ASP A 45 12.37 7.09 21.36
N PRO A 46 11.29 7.56 22.02
CA PRO A 46 9.87 7.37 21.71
C PRO A 46 9.34 8.32 20.62
N VAL A 47 8.37 7.82 19.85
CA VAL A 47 7.79 8.49 18.67
C VAL A 47 7.19 9.85 19.03
N GLY A 48 7.53 10.87 18.24
CA GLY A 48 7.04 12.23 18.44
C GLY A 48 7.87 13.06 19.41
N THR A 49 9.08 12.60 19.74
CA THR A 49 10.04 13.34 20.56
C THR A 49 11.20 13.89 19.74
N LEU A 50 11.70 15.05 20.13
CA LEU A 50 12.88 15.69 19.57
C LEU A 50 13.86 16.06 20.68
N PRO A 51 15.17 15.84 20.50
CA PRO A 51 16.19 16.36 21.40
C PRO A 51 16.19 17.89 21.40
N ASP A 52 16.51 18.50 22.53
CA ASP A 52 16.66 19.96 22.64
C ASP A 52 18.05 20.41 22.21
N ASP A 53 18.35 20.24 20.93
CA ASP A 53 19.65 20.57 20.35
C ASP A 53 19.47 21.29 19.01
N VAL A 54 19.73 22.59 19.02
CA VAL A 54 19.61 23.45 17.83
C VAL A 54 20.64 23.09 16.77
N GLY A 55 21.83 22.63 17.16
CA GLY A 55 22.88 22.22 16.23
C GLY A 55 22.48 20.94 15.49
N LEU A 56 21.86 20.00 16.21
CA LEU A 56 21.33 18.77 15.63
C LEU A 56 20.20 19.08 14.63
N TRP A 57 19.28 19.97 15.00
CA TRP A 57 18.20 20.38 14.10
C TRP A 57 18.72 21.10 12.86
N ALA A 58 19.72 21.98 13.02
CA ALA A 58 20.40 22.65 11.93
C ALA A 58 21.07 21.64 10.97
N GLN A 59 21.71 20.60 11.52
CA GLN A 59 22.32 19.52 10.75
C GLN A 59 21.29 18.68 9.98
N TRP A 60 20.12 18.42 10.58
CA TRP A 60 19.02 17.72 9.93
C TRP A 60 18.42 18.52 8.78
N LEU A 61 18.16 19.81 9.02
CA LEU A 61 17.53 20.71 8.05
C LEU A 61 18.53 21.29 7.02
N LYS A 62 19.83 21.06 7.21
CA LYS A 62 20.91 21.65 6.40
C LYS A 62 20.86 23.18 6.38
N ILE A 63 20.58 23.78 7.53
CA ILE A 63 20.52 25.23 7.75
C ILE A 63 21.67 25.62 8.69
N ASP A 64 22.12 26.87 8.60
CA ASP A 64 23.08 27.42 9.56
C ASP A 64 22.50 27.46 10.99
N ALA A 65 23.33 27.17 11.99
CA ALA A 65 22.88 27.09 13.38
C ALA A 65 22.43 28.45 13.93
N ASP A 66 23.05 29.56 13.52
CA ASP A 66 22.67 30.90 13.95
C ASP A 66 21.35 31.33 13.31
N ALA A 67 21.15 31.00 12.03
CA ALA A 67 19.86 31.17 11.38
C ALA A 67 18.74 30.38 12.09
N MET A 68 19.02 29.13 12.49
CA MET A 68 18.07 28.30 13.21
C MET A 68 17.71 28.87 14.59
N ARG A 69 18.68 29.46 15.31
CA ARG A 69 18.45 30.10 16.62
C ARG A 69 17.44 31.25 16.56
N VAL A 70 17.45 32.04 15.49
CA VAL A 70 16.48 33.13 15.29
C VAL A 70 15.05 32.61 15.24
N HIS A 71 14.85 31.42 14.66
CA HIS A 71 13.53 30.81 14.50
C HIS A 71 13.16 29.84 15.65
N TYR A 72 14.10 29.52 16.53
CA TYR A 72 13.95 28.49 17.56
C TYR A 72 12.72 28.72 18.46
N ASP A 73 12.54 29.93 19.01
CA ASP A 73 11.38 30.25 19.84
C ASP A 73 10.07 30.06 19.08
N ARG A 74 10.03 30.51 17.82
CA ARG A 74 8.82 30.41 16.99
C ARG A 74 8.46 28.98 16.63
N ILE A 75 9.47 28.15 16.32
CA ILE A 75 9.28 26.73 15.99
C ILE A 75 8.75 25.96 17.20
N THR A 76 9.25 26.26 18.39
CA THR A 76 8.96 25.52 19.62
C THR A 76 7.70 25.99 20.37
N ARG A 77 7.10 27.13 20.02
CA ARG A 77 5.87 27.70 20.64
C ARG A 77 4.70 26.73 20.80
N GLY A 78 4.54 25.79 19.87
CA GLY A 78 3.43 24.82 19.88
C GLY A 78 3.79 23.47 20.53
N TRP A 79 5.02 23.31 21.00
CA TRP A 79 5.55 22.05 21.49
C TRP A 79 5.64 22.08 23.01
N ARG A 80 5.63 20.91 23.64
CA ARG A 80 5.82 20.79 25.10
C ARG A 80 7.13 20.09 25.39
N ARG A 81 7.67 20.32 26.59
CA ARG A 81 8.83 19.56 27.06
C ARG A 81 8.37 18.35 27.87
N ASP A 82 9.07 17.24 27.65
CA ASP A 82 8.98 16.02 28.45
C ASP A 82 9.71 16.17 29.79
N GLU A 83 9.53 15.20 30.68
CA GLU A 83 10.30 15.03 31.92
C GLU A 83 11.82 14.97 31.67
N ASN A 84 12.22 14.47 30.50
CA ASN A 84 13.61 14.38 30.07
C ASN A 84 14.14 15.64 29.38
N GLY A 85 13.35 16.72 29.32
CA GLY A 85 13.71 17.97 28.65
C GLY A 85 13.63 17.94 27.12
N ARG A 86 13.20 16.82 26.53
CA ARG A 86 12.97 16.67 25.08
C ARG A 86 11.69 17.39 24.66
N TRP A 87 11.64 17.86 23.43
CA TRP A 87 10.42 18.40 22.85
C TRP A 87 9.47 17.29 22.42
N ILE A 88 8.20 17.45 22.74
CA ILE A 88 7.12 16.53 22.40
C ILE A 88 6.14 17.24 21.48
N VAL A 89 5.84 16.60 20.35
CA VAL A 89 4.70 17.00 19.53
C VAL A 89 3.48 16.20 19.95
N ARG A 90 2.64 16.84 20.79
CA ARG A 90 1.46 16.24 21.45
C ARG A 90 0.64 15.31 20.55
N ARG A 91 0.31 15.77 19.34
CA ARG A 91 -0.53 15.00 18.40
C ARG A 91 0.13 13.69 17.97
N VAL A 92 1.45 13.67 17.78
CA VAL A 92 2.18 12.46 17.36
C VAL A 92 2.33 11.50 18.52
N VAL A 93 2.59 12.00 19.74
CA VAL A 93 2.62 11.13 20.92
C VAL A 93 1.24 10.50 21.18
N GLU A 94 0.16 11.27 21.14
CA GLU A 94 -1.21 10.74 21.32
C GLU A 94 -1.56 9.70 20.23
N GLN A 95 -1.22 9.97 18.96
CA GLN A 95 -1.39 8.99 17.87
C GLN A 95 -0.52 7.75 18.07
N GLY A 96 0.74 7.92 18.47
CA GLY A 96 1.68 6.84 18.76
C GLY A 96 1.18 5.93 19.88
N GLU A 97 0.72 6.49 20.99
CA GLU A 97 0.17 5.75 22.13
C GLU A 97 -1.08 4.95 21.75
N THR A 98 -2.02 5.56 21.02
CA THR A 98 -3.25 4.87 20.59
C THR A 98 -2.95 3.71 19.64
N MET A 99 -2.01 3.89 18.71
CA MET A 99 -1.55 2.85 17.79
C MET A 99 -0.77 1.75 18.50
N ALA A 100 0.11 2.09 19.43
CA ALA A 100 0.83 1.13 20.26
C ALA A 100 -0.14 0.28 21.08
N ALA A 101 -1.14 0.90 21.70
CA ALA A 101 -2.19 0.21 22.44
C ALA A 101 -3.03 -0.71 21.53
N ALA A 102 -3.38 -0.27 20.32
CA ALA A 102 -4.10 -1.07 19.34
C ALA A 102 -3.29 -2.29 18.88
N SER A 103 -2.01 -2.10 18.58
CA SER A 103 -1.07 -3.16 18.24
C SER A 103 -0.92 -4.16 19.39
N GLU A 104 -0.80 -3.68 20.63
CA GLU A 104 -0.66 -4.53 21.79
C GLU A 104 -1.93 -5.36 22.04
N ARG A 105 -3.12 -4.77 21.87
CA ARG A 105 -4.41 -5.49 21.89
C ARG A 105 -4.44 -6.57 20.80
N GLY A 106 -4.00 -6.26 19.59
CA GLY A 106 -3.89 -7.22 18.48
C GLY A 106 -2.98 -8.39 18.81
N ARG A 107 -1.78 -8.11 19.35
CA ARG A 107 -0.81 -9.12 19.80
C ARG A 107 -1.38 -10.00 20.91
N LYS A 108 -2.00 -9.41 21.93
CA LYS A 108 -2.65 -10.15 23.04
C LYS A 108 -3.78 -11.05 22.51
N ALA A 109 -4.61 -10.56 21.59
CA ALA A 109 -5.67 -11.34 20.97
C ALA A 109 -5.13 -12.50 20.11
N ALA A 110 -4.07 -12.27 19.32
CA ALA A 110 -3.41 -13.30 18.53
C ALA A 110 -2.79 -14.40 19.43
N ASN A 111 -2.10 -14.00 20.50
CA ASN A 111 -1.55 -14.94 21.49
C ASN A 111 -2.64 -15.74 22.20
N ALA A 112 -3.77 -15.11 22.53
CA ALA A 112 -4.92 -15.80 23.10
C ALA A 112 -5.52 -16.85 22.14
N ARG A 113 -5.65 -16.51 20.85
CA ARG A 113 -6.09 -17.45 19.79
C ARG A 113 -5.11 -18.62 19.64
N TYR A 114 -3.81 -18.34 19.61
CA TYR A 114 -2.76 -19.36 19.54
C TYR A 114 -2.83 -20.32 20.74
N ARG A 115 -2.98 -19.78 21.96
CA ARG A 115 -3.09 -20.58 23.19
C ARG A 115 -4.35 -21.45 23.21
N LYS A 116 -5.50 -20.93 22.73
CA LYS A 116 -6.75 -21.71 22.61
C LYS A 116 -6.62 -22.85 21.61
N LYS A 117 -5.93 -22.64 20.48
CA LYS A 117 -5.66 -23.69 19.48
C LYS A 117 -4.78 -24.81 20.04
N LYS A 118 -3.73 -24.46 20.81
CA LYS A 118 -2.88 -25.45 21.48
C LYS A 118 -3.63 -26.22 22.59
N GLY A 119 -4.49 -25.54 23.35
CA GLY A 119 -5.34 -26.18 24.38
C GLY A 119 -6.48 -27.04 23.83
N GLY A 120 -7.03 -26.71 22.66
CA GLY A 120 -8.07 -27.49 21.99
C GLY A 120 -7.58 -28.81 21.38
N ALA A 121 -6.28 -28.94 21.10
CA ALA A 121 -5.69 -30.19 20.65
C ALA A 121 -5.69 -31.28 21.74
N CYS A 122 -5.73 -30.90 23.03
CA CYS A 122 -5.72 -31.83 24.17
C CYS A 122 -7.11 -32.07 24.78
N ARG A 123 -8.18 -31.43 24.26
CA ARG A 123 -9.54 -31.52 24.82
C ARG A 123 -10.60 -32.06 23.84
N ARG A 124 -10.18 -32.86 22.86
CA ARG A 124 -11.10 -33.78 22.18
C ARG A 124 -11.21 -35.03 23.04
N THR A 125 -12.23 -35.07 23.88
CA THR A 125 -12.64 -36.26 24.63
C THR A 125 -12.81 -37.42 23.65
N ALA A 126 -12.07 -38.53 23.86
CA ALA A 126 -12.06 -39.70 22.98
C ALA A 126 -13.42 -40.41 22.82
N ASN A 127 -14.49 -39.94 23.49
CA ASN A 127 -15.80 -40.59 23.53
C ASN A 127 -16.84 -40.03 22.54
N ALA A 128 -16.51 -39.09 21.65
CA ALA A 128 -17.48 -38.51 20.73
C ALA A 128 -17.80 -39.37 19.48
N MET A 129 -17.29 -40.61 19.37
CA MET A 129 -17.50 -41.50 18.20
C MET A 129 -18.24 -42.80 18.52
N ARG A 130 -18.87 -42.96 19.69
CA ARG A 130 -19.57 -44.21 20.03
C ARG A 130 -21.08 -44.12 19.86
N THR A 131 -21.56 -43.87 18.65
CA THR A 131 -22.91 -44.33 18.29
C THR A 131 -23.05 -44.55 16.78
N GLN A 132 -23.41 -45.80 16.45
CA GLN A 132 -24.06 -46.28 15.21
C GLN A 132 -23.16 -46.71 14.03
N CYS A 133 -22.72 -47.97 14.06
CA CYS A 133 -22.74 -48.86 12.90
C CYS A 133 -23.10 -50.29 13.39
N PRO A 134 -24.04 -51.02 12.72
CA PRO A 134 -24.35 -52.42 13.05
C PRO A 134 -23.24 -53.37 12.56
N PRO A 135 -23.06 -54.55 13.19
CA PRO A 135 -21.97 -55.46 12.84
C PRO A 135 -22.29 -56.31 11.61
N SER A 136 -21.36 -56.38 10.66
CA SER A 136 -21.33 -57.35 9.56
C SER A 136 -19.91 -57.92 9.45
N PRO A 137 -19.72 -59.22 9.15
CA PRO A 137 -18.53 -59.97 9.57
C PRO A 137 -17.30 -59.75 8.67
N SER A 138 -16.12 -59.80 9.30
CA SER A 138 -14.78 -59.72 8.71
C SER A 138 -14.49 -60.75 7.61
N PRO A 139 -13.44 -60.52 6.81
CA PRO A 139 -12.22 -61.29 7.06
C PRO A 139 -10.91 -60.46 7.11
N THR A 140 -10.14 -60.74 8.17
CA THR A 140 -8.68 -60.98 8.32
C THR A 140 -7.63 -60.02 7.69
N PRO A 141 -6.50 -59.72 8.39
CA PRO A 141 -5.66 -58.54 8.17
C PRO A 141 -4.40 -58.80 7.31
N SER A 142 -3.87 -57.74 6.69
CA SER A 142 -2.50 -57.68 6.17
C SER A 142 -1.91 -56.27 6.38
N PRO A 143 -0.61 -56.14 6.71
CA PRO A 143 -0.06 -54.96 7.37
C PRO A 143 0.25 -53.84 6.37
N THR A 144 -0.19 -52.62 6.69
CA THR A 144 0.18 -51.40 5.95
C THR A 144 1.14 -50.57 6.82
N PRO A 145 2.28 -50.10 6.28
CA PRO A 145 3.33 -49.41 7.03
C PRO A 145 2.93 -47.99 7.48
N ALA A 146 3.58 -47.56 8.56
CA ALA A 146 3.35 -46.32 9.28
C ALA A 146 3.48 -45.03 8.44
N PRO A 147 2.60 -44.01 8.62
CA PRO A 147 2.79 -42.70 8.02
C PRO A 147 3.84 -41.89 8.80
N ALA A 148 4.95 -41.56 8.15
CA ALA A 148 5.97 -40.64 8.64
C ALA A 148 5.47 -39.18 8.63
N LEU A 149 5.84 -38.44 9.68
CA LEU A 149 5.62 -37.01 9.88
C LEU A 149 6.05 -36.17 8.66
N ILE A 150 5.15 -35.34 8.14
CA ILE A 150 5.53 -34.21 7.29
C ILE A 150 5.89 -33.03 8.20
N GLN A 151 7.19 -32.69 8.20
CA GLN A 151 7.77 -31.53 8.83
C GLN A 151 7.45 -30.23 8.06
N ALA A 152 7.52 -29.10 8.78
CA ALA A 152 7.32 -27.75 8.29
C ALA A 152 8.31 -27.35 7.16
N PRO A 153 7.91 -26.46 6.23
CA PRO A 153 8.75 -26.10 5.09
C PRO A 153 10.00 -25.32 5.52
N GLN A 154 11.16 -25.84 5.12
CA GLN A 154 12.47 -25.19 5.18
C GLN A 154 12.65 -24.26 3.95
N PRO A 155 13.52 -23.22 4.04
CA PRO A 155 13.77 -22.29 2.95
C PRO A 155 14.51 -22.99 1.79
N PRO A 156 14.18 -22.73 0.51
CA PRO A 156 14.82 -23.43 -0.60
C PRO A 156 16.22 -22.85 -0.87
N THR A 157 17.23 -23.70 -0.64
CA THR A 157 18.55 -23.60 -1.24
C THR A 157 18.47 -24.06 -2.71
N GLN A 158 19.30 -23.42 -3.53
CA GLN A 158 19.24 -23.32 -4.98
C GLN A 158 19.48 -24.67 -5.70
N SER A 159 18.64 -24.99 -6.70
CA SER A 159 18.90 -25.98 -7.74
C SER A 159 18.38 -25.43 -9.08
N ALA A 160 19.27 -25.34 -10.07
CA ALA A 160 19.24 -24.42 -11.19
C ALA A 160 18.26 -24.73 -12.35
N ASP A 161 17.39 -25.75 -12.24
CA ASP A 161 16.50 -26.14 -13.35
C ASP A 161 15.00 -25.85 -13.11
N MET A 162 14.66 -25.13 -12.05
CA MET A 162 13.28 -24.64 -11.78
C MET A 162 13.16 -23.10 -11.71
N VAL A 163 14.23 -22.37 -12.07
CA VAL A 163 14.32 -20.90 -11.93
C VAL A 163 13.54 -20.15 -13.02
N THR A 164 13.36 -20.75 -14.20
CA THR A 164 12.70 -20.11 -15.35
C THR A 164 11.23 -19.78 -15.07
N SER A 165 10.49 -20.71 -14.44
CA SER A 165 9.04 -20.56 -14.21
C SER A 165 8.66 -19.45 -13.21
N GLY A 166 9.59 -19.06 -12.34
CA GLY A 166 9.37 -18.00 -11.35
C GLY A 166 9.63 -16.60 -11.92
N GLN A 167 10.62 -16.47 -12.80
CA GLN A 167 10.93 -15.21 -13.47
C GLN A 167 9.88 -14.88 -14.53
N GLU A 168 9.46 -15.85 -15.35
CA GLU A 168 8.39 -15.68 -16.34
C GLU A 168 7.09 -15.21 -15.68
N LEU A 169 6.71 -15.84 -14.56
CA LEU A 169 5.52 -15.43 -13.79
C LEU A 169 5.62 -13.98 -13.29
N TRP A 170 6.81 -13.56 -12.83
CA TRP A 170 7.03 -12.18 -12.38
C TRP A 170 6.96 -11.18 -13.52
N ASP A 171 7.49 -11.53 -14.69
CA ASP A 171 7.46 -10.69 -15.89
C ASP A 171 6.02 -10.53 -16.42
N GLU A 172 5.21 -11.59 -16.39
CA GLU A 172 3.79 -11.53 -16.73
C GLU A 172 3.01 -10.59 -15.80
N ILE A 173 3.21 -10.76 -14.48
CA ILE A 173 2.59 -9.93 -13.44
C ILE A 173 2.95 -8.45 -13.66
N GLN A 174 4.23 -8.15 -13.92
CA GLN A 174 4.70 -6.79 -14.17
C GLN A 174 4.12 -6.21 -15.46
N THR A 175 4.06 -7.00 -16.53
CA THR A 175 3.53 -6.57 -17.82
C THR A 175 2.06 -6.19 -17.70
N PHE A 176 1.25 -7.04 -17.07
CA PHE A 176 -0.15 -6.73 -16.81
C PHE A 176 -0.31 -5.51 -15.88
N TRP A 177 0.47 -5.45 -14.80
CA TRP A 177 0.38 -4.35 -13.82
C TRP A 177 0.72 -2.98 -14.42
N LYS A 178 1.63 -2.93 -15.41
CA LYS A 178 1.96 -1.71 -16.14
C LYS A 178 0.84 -1.26 -17.06
N ALA A 179 0.15 -2.20 -17.71
CA ALA A 179 -0.95 -1.92 -18.65
C ALA A 179 -2.25 -1.47 -17.94
N TYR A 180 -2.46 -1.89 -16.68
CA TYR A 180 -3.69 -1.60 -15.95
C TYR A 180 -3.77 -0.14 -15.45
N PRO A 181 -4.87 0.60 -15.72
CA PRO A 181 -4.97 2.02 -15.37
C PRO A 181 -5.06 2.31 -13.85
N ARG A 182 -5.60 1.37 -13.06
CA ARG A 182 -5.78 1.51 -11.60
C ARG A 182 -4.80 0.64 -10.80
N LYS A 183 -3.87 1.24 -10.06
CA LYS A 183 -2.78 0.52 -9.36
C LYS A 183 -3.02 0.36 -7.86
N GLU A 184 -4.01 -0.45 -7.49
CA GLU A 184 -4.35 -0.72 -6.08
C GLU A 184 -4.18 -2.20 -5.71
N GLY A 185 -3.71 -2.47 -4.48
CA GLY A 185 -3.71 -3.82 -3.90
C GLY A 185 -2.70 -4.80 -4.52
N HIS A 186 -1.50 -4.33 -4.90
CA HIS A 186 -0.46 -5.13 -5.58
C HIS A 186 -0.18 -6.50 -4.95
N GLN A 187 -0.01 -6.59 -3.62
CA GLN A 187 0.26 -7.87 -2.95
C GLN A 187 -0.90 -8.86 -3.02
N ALA A 188 -2.14 -8.38 -3.05
CA ALA A 188 -3.32 -9.25 -3.21
C ALA A 188 -3.44 -9.69 -4.68
N PHE A 189 -3.09 -8.82 -5.62
CA PHE A 189 -3.07 -9.12 -7.04
C PHE A 189 -2.02 -10.19 -7.38
N VAL A 190 -0.77 -10.04 -6.90
CA VAL A 190 0.30 -11.04 -7.09
C VAL A 190 -0.13 -12.41 -6.59
N ARG A 191 -0.80 -12.46 -5.43
CA ARG A 191 -1.35 -13.70 -4.87
C ARG A 191 -2.48 -14.30 -5.72
N ALA A 192 -3.38 -13.46 -6.23
CA ALA A 192 -4.46 -13.89 -7.11
C ALA A 192 -3.93 -14.41 -8.46
N TRP A 193 -2.93 -13.73 -9.04
CA TRP A 193 -2.27 -14.12 -10.29
C TRP A 193 -1.51 -15.43 -10.15
N ALA A 194 -0.74 -15.59 -9.07
CA ALA A 194 -0.03 -16.85 -8.81
C ALA A 194 -0.99 -18.03 -8.60
N ARG A 195 -2.20 -17.78 -8.09
CA ARG A 195 -3.24 -18.81 -7.88
C ARG A 195 -3.99 -19.17 -9.17
N LEU A 196 -4.38 -18.19 -9.97
CA LEU A 196 -5.27 -18.37 -11.11
C LEU A 196 -4.53 -18.51 -12.45
N ARG A 197 -3.30 -17.99 -12.55
CA ARG A 197 -2.43 -18.00 -13.74
C ARG A 197 -3.18 -17.81 -15.06
N PRO A 198 -3.86 -16.66 -15.23
CA PRO A 198 -4.54 -16.39 -16.48
C PRO A 198 -3.53 -16.16 -17.62
N PRO A 199 -3.88 -16.50 -18.87
CA PRO A 199 -3.02 -16.26 -20.01
C PRO A 199 -2.82 -14.75 -20.22
N LEU A 200 -1.57 -14.29 -20.11
CA LEU A 200 -1.21 -12.87 -20.27
C LEU A 200 -1.70 -12.26 -21.60
N PRO A 201 -1.56 -12.93 -22.77
CA PRO A 201 -1.98 -12.35 -24.05
C PRO A 201 -3.48 -12.03 -24.10
N GLU A 202 -4.31 -12.92 -23.55
CA GLU A 202 -5.76 -12.74 -23.51
C GLU A 202 -6.16 -11.61 -22.54
N CYS A 203 -5.45 -11.50 -21.41
CA CYS A 203 -5.64 -10.40 -20.47
C CYS A 203 -5.32 -9.04 -21.09
N LEU A 204 -4.24 -8.95 -21.88
CA LEU A 204 -3.85 -7.70 -22.55
C LEU A 204 -4.82 -7.35 -23.68
N ALA A 205 -5.22 -8.32 -24.50
CA ALA A 205 -6.23 -8.12 -25.54
C ALA A 205 -7.56 -7.64 -24.95
N ALA A 206 -7.96 -8.17 -23.81
CA ALA A 206 -9.16 -7.73 -23.10
C ALA A 206 -9.06 -6.28 -22.61
N LEU A 207 -7.91 -5.90 -22.04
CA LEU A 207 -7.66 -4.54 -21.58
C LEU A 207 -7.70 -3.52 -22.73
N ASP A 208 -7.19 -3.89 -23.91
CA ASP A 208 -7.13 -2.98 -25.04
C ASP A 208 -8.52 -2.50 -25.46
N TRP A 209 -9.51 -3.38 -25.59
CA TRP A 209 -10.87 -2.93 -25.93
C TRP A 209 -11.63 -2.36 -24.72
N GLN A 210 -11.43 -2.90 -23.50
CA GLN A 210 -12.12 -2.42 -22.30
C GLN A 210 -11.76 -0.97 -21.95
N ARG A 211 -10.51 -0.55 -22.20
CA ARG A 211 -10.07 0.83 -21.99
C ARG A 211 -10.84 1.86 -22.83
N HIS A 212 -11.36 1.44 -23.98
CA HIS A 212 -12.13 2.30 -24.88
C HIS A 212 -13.64 2.27 -24.59
N THR A 213 -14.09 1.40 -23.68
CA THR A 213 -15.51 1.27 -23.34
C THR A 213 -15.96 2.46 -22.50
N ARG A 214 -17.21 2.92 -22.73
CA ARG A 214 -17.82 4.03 -21.99
C ARG A 214 -17.78 3.85 -20.47
N GLN A 215 -17.89 2.62 -19.99
CA GLN A 215 -17.81 2.29 -18.56
C GLN A 215 -16.44 2.66 -17.95
N TRP A 216 -15.34 2.49 -18.69
CA TRP A 216 -13.99 2.78 -18.21
C TRP A 216 -13.58 4.25 -18.41
N THR A 217 -14.21 4.96 -19.34
CA THR A 217 -13.94 6.39 -19.61
C THR A 217 -14.85 7.33 -18.82
N LYS A 218 -16.04 6.88 -18.40
CA LYS A 218 -16.99 7.68 -17.60
C LYS A 218 -16.38 8.08 -16.26
N ASN A 219 -16.56 9.37 -15.90
CA ASN A 219 -16.08 9.96 -14.64
C ASN A 219 -14.58 9.73 -14.36
N GLY A 220 -13.74 9.67 -15.39
CA GLY A 220 -12.29 9.51 -15.22
C GLY A 220 -11.87 8.12 -14.71
N GLY A 221 -12.67 7.08 -14.96
CA GLY A 221 -12.34 5.71 -14.56
C GLY A 221 -12.88 5.28 -13.20
N GLU A 222 -13.93 5.92 -12.71
CA GLU A 222 -14.58 5.61 -11.44
C GLU A 222 -15.09 4.15 -11.37
N PHE A 223 -15.49 3.58 -12.50
CA PHE A 223 -16.01 2.21 -12.61
C PHE A 223 -14.97 1.17 -12.99
N ILE A 224 -13.67 1.51 -13.00
CA ILE A 224 -12.61 0.54 -13.27
C ILE A 224 -12.48 -0.40 -12.05
N PRO A 225 -12.68 -1.72 -12.22
CA PRO A 225 -12.57 -2.66 -11.12
C PRO A 225 -11.13 -2.67 -10.55
N LYS A 226 -10.97 -3.21 -9.34
CA LYS A 226 -9.62 -3.40 -8.80
C LYS A 226 -8.91 -4.52 -9.58
N PRO A 227 -7.59 -4.46 -9.79
CA PRO A 227 -6.86 -5.52 -10.49
C PRO A 227 -7.08 -6.92 -9.90
N VAL A 228 -7.19 -7.01 -8.57
CA VAL A 228 -7.50 -8.27 -7.87
C VAL A 228 -8.85 -8.82 -8.31
N THR A 229 -9.89 -7.99 -8.23
CA THR A 229 -11.26 -8.35 -8.60
C THR A 229 -11.39 -8.67 -10.09
N TYR A 230 -10.65 -7.95 -10.94
CA TYR A 230 -10.61 -8.18 -12.38
C TYR A 230 -10.11 -9.60 -12.72
N ILE A 231 -9.05 -10.05 -12.05
CA ILE A 231 -8.49 -11.40 -12.23
C ILE A 231 -9.36 -12.47 -11.56
N GLU A 232 -9.84 -12.23 -10.34
CA GLU A 232 -10.66 -13.19 -9.60
C GLU A 232 -12.01 -13.46 -10.28
N ASN A 233 -12.63 -12.44 -10.87
CA ASN A 233 -13.89 -12.58 -11.59
C ASN A 233 -13.71 -13.04 -13.04
N GLY A 234 -12.47 -13.15 -13.52
CA GLY A 234 -12.19 -13.55 -14.90
C GLY A 234 -12.71 -12.57 -15.95
N CYS A 235 -12.73 -11.26 -15.65
CA CYS A 235 -13.24 -10.21 -16.54
C CYS A 235 -12.50 -10.11 -17.89
N TRP A 236 -11.34 -10.78 -18.03
CA TRP A 236 -10.64 -10.92 -19.31
C TRP A 236 -11.34 -11.89 -20.27
N LYS A 237 -12.29 -12.70 -19.79
CA LYS A 237 -13.13 -13.61 -20.60
C LYS A 237 -14.40 -12.93 -21.11
N ASP A 238 -14.66 -11.68 -20.70
CA ASP A 238 -15.84 -10.95 -21.13
C ASP A 238 -15.75 -10.64 -22.63
N GLN A 239 -16.89 -10.66 -23.32
CA GLN A 239 -16.95 -10.38 -24.75
C GLN A 239 -17.13 -8.88 -25.01
N PRO A 240 -16.52 -8.33 -26.07
CA PRO A 240 -16.74 -6.95 -26.47
C PRO A 240 -18.22 -6.75 -26.83
N ILE A 241 -18.84 -5.73 -26.24
CA ILE A 241 -20.21 -5.35 -26.57
C ILE A 241 -20.17 -4.65 -27.94
N GLU A 242 -20.69 -5.31 -28.98
CA GLU A 242 -20.66 -4.88 -30.38
C GLU A 242 -21.34 -3.52 -30.65
N SER A 243 -22.06 -2.95 -29.67
CA SER A 243 -22.89 -1.76 -29.86
C SER A 243 -22.28 -0.41 -29.42
N GLU A 244 -21.05 -0.34 -28.90
CA GLU A 244 -20.45 0.94 -28.47
C GLU A 244 -18.98 1.14 -28.90
N VAL A 245 -18.60 0.68 -30.10
CA VAL A 245 -17.35 1.18 -30.74
C VAL A 245 -17.64 2.55 -31.35
N GLN A 246 -17.77 3.56 -30.50
CA GLN A 246 -17.62 4.95 -30.93
C GLN A 246 -16.12 5.23 -31.04
N ILE A 247 -15.67 5.34 -32.28
CA ILE A 247 -14.33 5.74 -32.69
C ILE A 247 -14.10 7.13 -32.10
N ASN A 248 -13.46 7.23 -30.94
CA ASN A 248 -12.96 8.50 -30.43
C ASN A 248 -11.73 8.88 -31.27
N GLU A 249 -11.95 9.30 -32.52
CA GLU A 249 -11.00 10.20 -33.16
C GLU A 249 -10.92 11.47 -32.31
N PRO A 250 -9.72 12.03 -32.09
CA PRO A 250 -9.57 13.26 -31.34
C PRO A 250 -10.24 14.39 -32.11
N VAL A 251 -11.45 14.77 -31.67
CA VAL A 251 -12.13 15.97 -32.12
C VAL A 251 -11.25 17.17 -31.78
N GLY A 252 -10.68 17.82 -32.82
CA GLY A 252 -10.38 19.25 -32.77
C GLY A 252 -8.91 19.68 -32.78
N TYR A 253 -8.14 19.31 -33.81
CA TYR A 253 -7.07 20.19 -34.35
C TYR A 253 -7.06 20.23 -35.89
N ALA A 254 -8.24 20.17 -36.52
CA ALA A 254 -8.42 20.35 -37.95
C ALA A 254 -8.86 21.79 -38.32
N GLY A 255 -8.52 22.79 -37.50
CA GLY A 255 -8.91 24.20 -37.71
C GLY A 255 -7.82 25.25 -37.48
N MET A 256 -6.58 24.86 -37.14
CA MET A 256 -5.47 25.82 -36.93
C MET A 256 -4.33 25.66 -37.95
N ARG A 257 -4.70 25.59 -39.24
CA ARG A 257 -3.76 25.84 -40.34
C ARG A 257 -4.22 26.93 -41.33
N GLU A 258 -5.41 27.49 -41.15
CA GLU A 258 -5.91 28.62 -41.96
C GLU A 258 -5.77 29.98 -41.25
N VAL A 259 -5.76 30.03 -39.90
CA VAL A 259 -5.64 31.31 -39.16
C VAL A 259 -4.20 31.85 -39.07
N PHE A 260 -3.19 31.08 -39.51
CA PHE A 260 -1.78 31.50 -39.53
C PHE A 260 -1.25 31.81 -40.94
N LYS A 261 -2.14 31.95 -41.92
CA LYS A 261 -1.82 32.49 -43.26
C LYS A 261 -2.17 33.98 -43.41
N ASP A 262 -3.05 34.52 -42.57
CA ASP A 262 -3.48 35.93 -42.63
C ASP A 262 -2.59 36.91 -41.84
N LEU A 263 -1.46 36.44 -41.31
CA LEU A 263 -0.48 37.29 -40.59
C LEU A 263 0.82 37.51 -41.38
N LYS A 264 0.81 37.20 -42.68
CA LYS A 264 1.99 37.40 -43.54
C LYS A 264 1.66 37.88 -44.96
N GLY A 265 0.71 38.80 -45.08
CA GLY A 265 0.44 39.45 -46.35
C GLY A 265 -0.46 40.67 -46.19
N GLU A 266 0.10 41.78 -45.71
CA GLU A 266 -0.38 43.15 -45.99
C GLU A 266 0.61 44.16 -45.38
N GLU A 267 1.73 44.37 -46.07
CA GLU A 267 2.47 45.64 -46.02
C GLU A 267 3.15 45.83 -47.39
N GLN A 268 2.32 46.10 -48.39
CA GLN A 268 2.68 46.95 -49.52
C GLN A 268 1.50 47.88 -49.75
N ASP A 269 1.71 49.16 -49.52
CA ASP A 269 1.08 50.21 -50.33
C ASP A 269 1.85 51.53 -50.12
N GLY A 270 2.23 52.15 -51.23
CA GLY A 270 2.56 53.59 -51.29
C GLY A 270 4.03 53.97 -51.16
#